data_AF-A0A956BEC9-F1
#
_entry.id   AF-A0A956BEC9-F1
#
_cell.length_a   1.000
_cell.length_b   1.000
_cell.length_c   1.000
_cell.angle_alpha   90.00
_cell.angle_beta   90.00
_cell.angle_gamma   90.00
#
_symmetry.space_group_name_H-M   'P 1'
#
loop_
_entity.id
_entity.type
_entity.pdbx_description
1 polymer ?
#
loop_
_entity_poly.entity_id
_entity_poly.type
_entity_poly.pdbx_seq_one_letter_code
_entity_poly.pdbx_strand_id
1 'polypeptide(L)' 'MSETPAEAAAPSAPSTDRVDPLTDFTRALEARTGRSFADHAALHRFSIDEAPIFWRAFAEFSGLRWSGEAVPAIS' A
#
# COMPACT_ATOMS: atom_id res chain seq x y z
N MET A 1 -15.07 -42.52 13.60
CA MET A 1 -14.08 -41.67 14.30
C MET A 1 -14.31 -40.26 13.80
N SER A 2 -14.61 -39.35 14.72
CA SER A 2 -15.14 -38.02 14.47
C SER A 2 -14.19 -37.14 13.65
N GLU A 3 -14.78 -36.44 12.68
CA GLU A 3 -14.16 -35.29 12.01
C GLU A 3 -13.95 -34.19 13.05
N THR A 4 -12.70 -33.82 13.32
CA THR A 4 -12.41 -32.53 13.94
C THR A 4 -12.76 -31.48 12.90
N PRO A 5 -13.75 -30.60 13.12
CA PRO A 5 -13.84 -29.43 12.27
C PRO A 5 -12.55 -28.64 12.54
N ALA A 6 -11.74 -28.49 11.50
CA ALA A 6 -10.71 -27.46 11.47
C ALA A 6 -11.43 -26.15 11.75
N GLU A 7 -11.34 -25.73 13.00
CA GLU A 7 -11.73 -24.43 13.50
C GLU A 7 -11.16 -23.43 12.50
N ALA A 8 -12.05 -22.92 11.64
CA ALA A 8 -11.71 -21.94 10.64
C ALA A 8 -11.09 -20.79 11.41
N ALA A 9 -9.77 -20.64 11.29
CA ALA A 9 -9.02 -19.58 11.92
C ALA A 9 -9.76 -18.29 11.62
N ALA A 10 -10.41 -17.72 12.64
CA ALA A 10 -11.07 -16.43 12.51
C ALA A 10 -10.04 -15.47 11.91
N PRO A 11 -10.41 -14.62 10.93
CA PRO A 11 -9.48 -13.63 10.41
C PRO A 11 -8.99 -12.81 11.60
N SER A 12 -7.68 -12.84 11.86
CA SER A 12 -7.07 -12.07 12.95
C SER A 12 -7.53 -10.63 12.80
N ALA A 13 -8.38 -10.17 13.73
CA ALA A 13 -8.82 -8.78 13.75
C ALA A 13 -7.57 -7.89 13.83
N PRO A 14 -7.49 -6.79 13.07
CA PRO A 14 -6.34 -5.90 13.13
C PRO A 14 -6.22 -5.35 14.56
N SER A 15 -5.11 -5.64 15.24
CA SER A 15 -4.81 -5.06 16.54
C SER A 15 -4.66 -3.53 16.39
N THR A 16 -5.54 -2.77 17.02
CA THR A 16 -5.70 -1.31 16.89
C THR A 16 -4.48 -0.48 17.31
N ASP A 17 -3.45 -1.11 17.88
CA ASP A 17 -2.25 -0.45 18.42
C ASP A 17 -1.11 -0.32 17.40
N ARG A 18 -1.19 -1.03 16.26
CA ARG A 18 -0.16 -0.93 15.22
C ARG A 18 -0.54 0.17 14.23
N VAL A 19 0.31 1.19 14.13
CA VAL A 19 0.25 2.12 12.99
C VAL A 19 0.45 1.28 11.73
N ASP A 20 -0.60 1.19 10.92
CA ASP A 20 -0.57 0.40 9.70
C ASP A 20 0.38 1.11 8.70
N PRO A 21 1.44 0.45 8.21
CA PRO A 21 2.40 1.07 7.29
C PRO A 21 1.75 1.69 6.05
N LEU A 22 0.57 1.20 5.65
CA LEU A 22 -0.22 1.75 4.56
C LEU A 22 -0.81 3.12 4.93
N THR A 23 -1.17 3.34 6.19
CA THR A 23 -1.69 4.62 6.70
C THR A 23 -0.60 5.69 6.70
N ASP A 24 0.62 5.35 7.15
CA ASP A 24 1.76 6.27 7.09
C ASP A 24 2.15 6.60 5.65
N PHE A 25 2.19 5.59 4.78
CA PHE A 25 2.45 5.80 3.36
C PHE A 25 1.37 6.70 2.72
N THR A 26 0.09 6.46 3.04
CA THR A 26 -1.03 7.26 2.51
C THR A 26 -0.86 8.72 2.89
N ARG A 27 -0.57 9.03 4.17
CA ARG A 27 -0.32 10.42 4.61
C ARG A 27 0.86 11.06 3.90
N ALA A 28 1.95 10.32 3.71
CA ALA A 28 3.10 10.82 2.96
C ALA A 28 2.76 11.10 1.50
N LEU A 29 1.93 10.25 0.87
CA LEU A 29 1.48 10.42 -0.50
C LEU A 29 0.53 11.62 -0.64
N GLU A 30 -0.39 11.81 0.31
CA GLU A 30 -1.29 12.97 0.37
C GLU A 30 -0.50 14.28 0.46
N ALA A 31 0.47 14.36 1.39
CA ALA A 31 1.31 15.54 1.55
C ALA A 31 2.12 15.88 0.29
N ARG A 32 2.55 14.87 -0.47
CA ARG A 32 3.34 15.04 -1.70
C ARG A 32 2.49 15.46 -2.90
N THR A 33 1.28 14.90 -3.02
CA THR A 33 0.42 15.08 -4.18
C THR A 33 -0.61 16.20 -3.99
N GLY A 34 -0.79 16.67 -2.76
CA GLY A 34 -1.85 17.61 -2.40
C GLY A 34 -3.25 17.01 -2.50
N ARG A 35 -3.37 15.69 -2.67
CA ARG A 35 -4.65 14.97 -2.75
C ARG A 35 -4.98 14.34 -1.40
N SER A 36 -6.25 13.98 -1.22
CA SER A 36 -6.67 13.14 -0.11
C SER A 36 -7.31 11.85 -0.62
N PHE A 37 -7.01 10.73 0.05
CA PHE A 37 -7.52 9.40 -0.26
C PHE A 37 -8.48 8.97 0.86
N ALA A 38 -9.78 9.08 0.60
CA ALA A 38 -10.81 8.76 1.60
C ALA A 38 -10.83 7.27 1.98
N ASP A 39 -10.48 6.39 1.03
CA ASP A 39 -10.57 4.94 1.20
C ASP A 39 -9.48 4.21 0.42
N HIS A 40 -9.25 2.94 0.78
CA HIS A 40 -8.34 2.04 0.06
C HIS A 40 -8.63 1.96 -1.45
N ALA A 41 -9.90 2.02 -1.85
CA ALA A 41 -10.28 2.00 -3.26
C ALA A 41 -9.79 3.24 -4.03
N ALA A 42 -9.81 4.42 -3.40
CA ALA A 42 -9.30 5.65 -4.00
C ALA A 42 -7.77 5.60 -4.15
N LEU A 43 -7.08 5.07 -3.14
CA LEU A 43 -5.63 4.84 -3.19
C LEU A 43 -5.26 3.84 -4.29
N HIS A 44 -6.00 2.73 -4.39
CA HIS A 44 -5.79 1.72 -5.43
C HIS A 44 -6.03 2.27 -6.84
N ARG A 45 -7.07 3.08 -7.02
CA ARG A 45 -7.32 3.72 -8.31
C ARG A 45 -6.16 4.64 -8.71
N PHE A 46 -5.66 5.44 -7.76
CA PHE A 46 -4.53 6.33 -8.00
C PHE A 46 -3.24 5.57 -8.32
N SER A 47 -3.00 4.39 -7.74
CA SER A 47 -1.82 3.59 -8.06
C SER A 47 -1.80 3.06 -9.50
N ILE A 48 -2.96 3.00 -10.14
CA ILE A 48 -3.12 2.61 -11.55
C ILE A 48 -3.11 3.86 -12.45
N ASP A 49 -4.00 4.82 -12.16
CA ASP A 49 -4.20 6.01 -12.99
C ASP A 49 -2.94 6.90 -13.02
N GLU A 50 -2.22 6.98 -11.90
CA GLU A 50 -1.01 7.82 -11.71
C GLU A 50 0.19 6.96 -11.30
N ALA A 51 0.33 5.80 -11.94
CA ALA A 51 1.34 4.79 -11.60
C ALA A 51 2.78 5.35 -11.46
N PRO A 52 3.30 6.20 -12.36
CA PRO A 52 4.67 6.73 -12.22
C PRO A 52 4.87 7.55 -10.94
N ILE A 53 3.86 8.34 -10.55
CA ILE A 53 3.90 9.17 -9.35
C ILE A 53 3.80 8.28 -8.12
N PHE A 54 2.87 7.33 -8.13
CA PHE A 54 2.64 6.41 -7.02
C PHE A 54 3.87 5.54 -6.73
N TRP A 55 4.40 4.86 -7.74
CA TRP A 55 5.52 3.93 -7.54
C TRP A 55 6.82 4.64 -7.19
N ARG A 56 7.06 5.84 -7.74
CA ARG A 56 8.17 6.69 -7.30
C ARG A 56 8.02 7.09 -5.83
N ALA A 57 6.82 7.52 -5.43
CA ALA A 57 6.59 7.92 -4.05
C ALA A 57 6.77 6.76 -3.07
N PHE A 58 6.31 5.56 -3.45
CA PHE A 58 6.50 4.34 -2.68
C PHE A 58 7.97 3.94 -2.57
N ALA A 59 8.74 3.99 -3.65
CA ALA A 59 10.17 3.68 -3.64
C ALA A 59 10.96 4.62 -2.70
N GLU A 60 10.66 5.92 -2.76
CA GLU A 60 11.27 6.92 -1.87
C GLU A 60 10.85 6.73 -0.41
N PHE A 61 9.56 6.47 -0.13
CA PHE A 61 9.04 6.25 1.22
C PHE A 61 9.60 4.98 1.87
N SER A 62 9.69 3.89 1.11
CA SER A 62 10.18 2.60 1.60
C SER A 62 11.67 2.58 1.91
N GLY A 63 12.41 3.65 1.56
CA GLY A 63 13.86 3.71 1.70
C GLY A 63 14.60 2.69 0.83
N LEU A 64 13.90 2.09 -0.15
CA LEU A 64 14.52 1.16 -1.08
C LEU A 64 15.57 1.91 -1.90
N ARG A 65 16.83 1.54 -1.70
CA ARG A 65 17.95 2.04 -2.52
C ARG A 65 17.94 1.30 -3.85
N TRP A 66 17.43 1.96 -4.89
CA TRP A 66 17.50 1.43 -6.25
C TRP A 66 18.80 1.88 -6.91
N SER A 67 19.50 0.95 -7.56
CA SER A 67 20.61 1.25 -8.46
C SER A 67 20.13 1.05 -9.90
N GLY A 68 19.99 2.14 -10.66
CA GLY A 68 19.49 2.15 -12.05
C GLY A 68 18.61 3.36 -12.35
N GLU A 69 18.30 3.61 -13.62
CA GLU A 69 17.35 4.65 -14.03
C GLU A 69 15.93 4.06 -14.09
N ALA A 70 14.96 4.72 -13.44
CA ALA A 70 13.56 4.34 -13.49
C ALA A 70 12.92 4.81 -14.81
N VAL A 71 13.47 4.35 -15.94
CA VAL A 71 12.86 4.54 -17.26
C VAL A 71 11.62 3.65 -17.38
N PRO A 72 10.54 4.14 -18.02
CA PRO A 72 9.36 3.32 -18.25
C PRO A 72 9.72 2.10 -19.12
N ALA A 73 9.33 0.90 -18.69
CA ALA A 73 9.56 -0.34 -19.43
C ALA A 73 8.59 -0.54 -20.61
N ILE A 74 7.62 0.36 -20.77
CA ILE A 74 6.61 0.35 -21.82
C ILE A 74 6.83 1.57 -22.71
N SER A 75 7.21 1.28 -23.96
CA SER A 75 7.29 2.20 -25.08
C SER A 75 6.11 1.98 -26.03
#